data_AF-A4S3V8-F1
#
_entry.id   AF-A4S3V8-F1
#
_cell.length_a   1.000
_cell.length_b   1.000
_cell.length_c   1.000
_cell.angle_alpha   90.00
_cell.angle_beta   90.00
_cell.angle_gamma   90.00
#
_symmetry.space_group_name_H-M   'P 1'
#
loop_
_entity.id
_entity.type
_entity.pdbx_description
1 polymer ?
#
loop_
_entity_poly.entity_id
_entity_poly.type
_entity_poly.pdbx_seq_one_letter_code
_entity_poly.pdbx_strand_id
1 'polypeptide(L)'
;ATRAGLYYLAEMVEEYTRLTKKVLDWSIKASYGFHALLFIVDRMPFFACAVSCLAQFAYSRMLKRFPFIDFTSGEFLGSLAAMGATHWVWVRHFHSTYHSTEYVLGFFFMIVWFVPFGFFISIAANESVLP
;
A
#
# COMPACT_ATOMS: atom_id res chain seq x y z
N ALA A 1 26.52 31.35 -1.62
CA ALA A 1 26.55 30.00 -2.25
C ALA A 1 25.94 28.93 -1.33
N THR A 2 26.37 28.80 -0.08
CA THR A 2 25.93 27.74 0.86
C THR A 2 24.43 27.73 1.21
N ARG A 3 23.78 28.90 1.34
CA ARG A 3 22.34 28.98 1.65
C ARG A 3 21.44 28.51 0.49
N ALA A 4 21.87 28.71 -0.76
CA ALA A 4 21.13 28.29 -1.94
C ALA A 4 21.21 26.76 -2.15
N GLY A 5 22.36 26.16 -1.86
CA GLY A 5 22.53 24.70 -1.95
C GLY A 5 21.68 23.93 -0.93
N LEU A 6 21.65 24.38 0.34
CA LEU A 6 20.81 23.76 1.37
C LEU A 6 19.32 23.90 1.07
N TYR A 7 18.89 25.04 0.52
CA TYR A 7 17.51 25.25 0.11
C TYR A 7 17.11 24.28 -1.02
N TYR A 8 17.94 24.14 -2.05
CA TYR A 8 17.69 23.22 -3.16
C TYR A 8 17.59 21.76 -2.69
N LEU A 9 18.47 21.33 -1.78
CA LEU A 9 18.41 19.99 -1.20
C LEU A 9 17.12 19.76 -0.40
N ALA A 10 16.70 20.74 0.40
CA ALA A 10 15.43 20.66 1.14
C ALA A 10 14.22 20.59 0.19
N GLU A 11 14.22 21.38 -0.88
CA GLU A 11 13.17 21.37 -1.90
C GLU A 11 13.07 20.01 -2.60
N MET A 12 14.21 19.40 -2.95
CA MET A 12 14.24 18.06 -3.54
C MET A 12 13.64 17.00 -2.61
N VAL A 13 14.03 16.99 -1.33
CA VAL A 13 13.48 16.03 -0.35
C VAL A 13 11.96 16.21 -0.18
N GLU A 14 11.50 17.46 -0.10
CA GLU A 14 10.08 17.77 -0.01
C GLU A 14 9.33 17.29 -1.26
N GLU A 15 9.90 17.52 -2.45
CA GLU A 15 9.30 17.10 -3.71
C GLU A 15 9.17 15.59 -3.83
N TYR A 16 10.22 14.81 -3.53
CA TYR A 16 10.16 13.35 -3.53
C TYR A 16 9.11 12.82 -2.55
N THR A 17 9.02 13.42 -1.36
CA THR A 17 8.02 13.08 -0.35
C THR A 17 6.60 13.33 -0.88
N ARG A 18 6.35 14.50 -1.47
CA ARG A 18 5.06 14.87 -2.04
C ARG A 18 4.67 13.95 -3.20
N LEU A 19 5.61 13.62 -4.08
CA LEU A 19 5.39 12.70 -5.19
C LEU A 19 5.08 11.29 -4.69
N THR A 20 5.83 10.78 -3.72
CA THR A 20 5.61 9.46 -3.13
C THR A 20 4.23 9.37 -2.49
N LYS A 21 3.84 10.37 -1.71
CA LYS A 21 2.49 10.46 -1.11
C LYS A 21 1.41 10.44 -2.18
N LYS A 22 1.60 11.17 -3.27
CA LYS A 22 0.66 11.22 -4.40
C LYS A 22 0.55 9.85 -5.09
N VAL A 23 1.67 9.19 -5.37
CA VAL A 23 1.68 7.85 -5.97
C VAL A 23 0.92 6.86 -5.09
N LEU A 24 1.19 6.84 -3.78
CA LEU A 24 0.47 5.99 -2.83
C LEU A 24 -1.03 6.27 -2.79
N ASP A 25 -1.45 7.55 -2.83
CA ASP A 25 -2.87 7.93 -2.90
C ASP A 25 -3.55 7.40 -4.16
N TRP A 26 -2.90 7.54 -5.31
CA TRP A 26 -3.40 6.98 -6.58
C TRP A 26 -3.45 5.46 -6.56
N SER A 27 -2.44 4.79 -5.99
CA SER A 27 -2.40 3.34 -5.85
C SER A 27 -3.55 2.81 -4.99
N ILE A 28 -3.89 3.49 -3.89
CA ILE A 28 -5.05 3.14 -3.04
C ILE A 28 -6.36 3.28 -3.83
N LYS A 29 -6.55 4.41 -4.53
CA LYS A 29 -7.75 4.66 -5.35
C LYS A 29 -7.89 3.64 -6.48
N ALA A 30 -6.79 3.34 -7.16
CA ALA A 30 -6.74 2.31 -8.20
C ALA A 30 -7.08 0.93 -7.63
N SER A 31 -6.57 0.60 -6.43
CA SER A 31 -6.87 -0.66 -5.75
C SER A 31 -8.36 -0.83 -5.46
N TYR A 32 -9.07 0.22 -5.02
CA TYR A 32 -10.54 0.14 -4.90
C TYR A 32 -11.22 -0.17 -6.24
N GLY A 33 -10.77 0.46 -7.32
CA GLY A 33 -11.25 0.18 -8.68
C GLY A 33 -11.00 -1.27 -9.11
N PHE A 34 -9.81 -1.81 -8.85
CA PHE A 34 -9.50 -3.21 -9.14
C PHE A 34 -10.35 -4.18 -8.33
N HIS A 35 -10.60 -3.91 -7.04
CA HIS A 35 -11.48 -4.76 -6.23
C HIS A 35 -12.94 -4.73 -6.69
N ALA A 36 -13.42 -3.56 -7.15
CA ALA A 36 -14.74 -3.45 -7.77
C ALA A 36 -14.80 -4.24 -9.09
N LEU A 37 -13.77 -4.15 -9.93
CA LEU A 37 -13.68 -4.90 -11.19
C LEU A 37 -13.65 -6.41 -10.94
N LEU A 38 -12.82 -6.87 -10.00
CA LEU A 38 -12.73 -8.28 -9.60
C LEU A 38 -14.08 -8.81 -9.09
N PHE A 39 -14.83 -7.99 -8.35
CA PHE A 39 -16.14 -8.37 -7.86
C PHE A 39 -17.18 -8.47 -8.99
N ILE A 40 -17.20 -7.50 -9.92
CA ILE A 40 -18.23 -7.42 -10.98
C ILE A 40 -17.93 -8.37 -12.14
N VAL A 41 -16.68 -8.42 -12.61
CA VAL A 41 -16.28 -9.16 -13.81
C VAL A 41 -15.91 -10.60 -13.47
N ASP A 42 -14.95 -10.78 -12.57
CA ASP A 42 -14.44 -12.11 -12.21
C ASP A 42 -15.30 -12.82 -11.16
N ARG A 43 -16.33 -12.15 -10.63
CA ARG A 43 -17.27 -12.66 -9.62
C ARG A 43 -16.54 -13.18 -8.37
N MET A 44 -15.47 -12.48 -8.00
CA MET A 44 -14.68 -12.80 -6.81
C MET A 44 -15.53 -12.71 -5.54
N PRO A 45 -15.20 -13.48 -4.48
CA PRO A 45 -16.01 -13.55 -3.28
C PRO A 45 -16.12 -12.18 -2.60
N PHE A 46 -17.36 -11.74 -2.34
CA PHE A 46 -17.66 -10.44 -1.74
C PHE A 46 -16.85 -10.18 -0.46
N PHE A 47 -16.72 -11.18 0.42
CA PHE A 47 -15.99 -11.04 1.67
C PHE A 47 -14.49 -10.74 1.46
N ALA A 48 -13.85 -11.35 0.46
CA ALA A 48 -12.45 -11.07 0.16
C ALA A 48 -12.26 -9.63 -0.35
N CYS A 49 -13.13 -9.19 -1.27
CA CYS A 49 -13.13 -7.81 -1.74
C CYS A 49 -13.42 -6.81 -0.61
N ALA A 50 -14.35 -7.12 0.30
CA ALA A 50 -14.67 -6.27 1.44
C ALA A 50 -13.49 -6.12 2.42
N VAL A 51 -12.81 -7.23 2.77
CA VAL A 51 -11.61 -7.20 3.62
C VAL A 51 -10.49 -6.41 2.95
N SER A 52 -10.30 -6.56 1.64
CA SER A 52 -9.37 -5.73 0.88
C SER A 52 -9.71 -4.25 0.91
N CYS A 53 -10.98 -3.88 0.72
CA CYS A 53 -11.42 -2.49 0.83
C CYS A 53 -11.17 -1.91 2.23
N LEU A 54 -11.39 -2.70 3.29
CA LEU A 54 -11.07 -2.29 4.65
C LEU A 54 -9.55 -2.08 4.85
N ALA A 55 -8.71 -2.91 4.22
CA ALA A 55 -7.27 -2.69 4.23
C ALA A 55 -6.88 -1.40 3.50
N GLN A 56 -7.47 -1.13 2.33
CA GLN A 56 -7.26 0.14 1.63
C GLN A 56 -7.70 1.35 2.47
N PHE A 57 -8.76 1.20 3.29
CA PHE A 57 -9.15 2.23 4.23
C PHE A 57 -8.08 2.43 5.33
N ALA A 58 -7.56 1.36 5.93
CA ALA A 58 -6.46 1.45 6.89
C ALA A 58 -5.22 2.14 6.29
N TYR A 59 -4.83 1.77 5.07
CA TYR A 59 -3.73 2.41 4.34
C TYR A 59 -4.00 3.90 4.08
N SER A 60 -5.24 4.28 3.74
CA SER A 60 -5.60 5.69 3.55
C SER A 60 -5.50 6.50 4.86
N ARG A 61 -5.77 5.88 6.02
CA ARG A 61 -5.58 6.50 7.33
C ARG A 61 -4.11 6.70 7.63
N MET A 62 -3.28 5.70 7.35
CA MET A 62 -1.83 5.76 7.52
C MET A 62 -1.20 6.81 6.59
N LEU A 63 -1.68 6.94 5.34
CA LEU A 63 -1.19 7.93 4.36
C LEU A 63 -1.30 9.38 4.85
N LYS A 64 -2.26 9.68 5.73
CA LYS A 64 -2.41 11.03 6.30
C LYS A 64 -1.20 11.44 7.14
N ARG A 65 -0.54 10.49 7.79
CA ARG A 65 0.65 10.72 8.63
C ARG A 65 1.96 10.70 7.83
N PHE A 66 1.93 10.30 6.56
CA PHE A 66 3.11 10.28 5.69
C PHE A 66 3.73 11.69 5.54
N PRO A 67 5.07 11.83 5.66
CA PRO A 67 6.09 10.76 5.75
C PRO A 67 6.42 10.22 7.14
N PHE A 68 5.93 10.87 8.21
CA PHE A 68 6.29 10.54 9.60
C PHE A 68 5.34 9.48 10.18
N ILE A 69 5.59 8.22 9.86
CA ILE A 69 4.79 7.08 10.33
C ILE A 69 5.42 6.51 11.60
N ASP A 70 4.67 6.53 12.70
CA ASP A 70 5.06 5.89 13.95
C ASP A 70 4.66 4.40 13.94
N PHE A 71 5.65 3.52 14.11
CA PHE A 71 5.48 2.06 14.14
C PHE A 71 4.62 1.54 15.29
N THR A 72 4.42 2.34 16.34
CA THR A 72 3.56 2.00 17.48
C THR A 72 2.15 2.56 17.36
N SER A 73 1.90 3.41 16.35
CA SER A 73 0.58 4.01 16.13
C SER A 73 -0.47 2.95 15.76
N GLY A 74 -1.71 3.18 16.20
CA GLY A 74 -2.84 2.31 15.87
C GLY A 74 -3.10 2.20 14.37
N GLU A 75 -2.79 3.24 13.58
CA GLU A 75 -2.92 3.22 12.12
C GLU A 75 -1.88 2.31 11.46
N PHE A 76 -0.64 2.30 11.95
CA PHE A 76 0.40 1.41 11.44
C PHE A 76 0.08 -0.04 11.79
N LEU A 77 -0.20 -0.32 13.07
CA LEU A 77 -0.54 -1.66 13.54
C LEU A 77 -1.82 -2.19 12.87
N GLY A 78 -2.83 -1.32 12.72
CA GLY A 78 -4.05 -1.65 12.00
C GLY A 78 -3.81 -1.94 10.52
N SER A 79 -2.92 -1.19 9.87
CA SER A 79 -2.52 -1.45 8.48
C SER A 79 -1.77 -2.77 8.33
N LEU A 80 -0.89 -3.11 9.28
CA LEU A 80 -0.17 -4.38 9.30
C LEU A 80 -1.13 -5.57 9.52
N ALA A 81 -2.08 -5.44 10.45
CA ALA A 81 -3.12 -6.44 10.68
C ALA A 81 -4.00 -6.62 9.43
N ALA A 82 -4.38 -5.52 8.77
CA ALA A 82 -5.17 -5.55 7.54
C ALA A 82 -4.40 -6.20 6.36
N MET A 83 -3.09 -5.97 6.27
CA MET A 83 -2.22 -6.65 5.31
C MET A 83 -2.20 -8.17 5.54
N GLY A 84 -2.05 -8.59 6.81
CA GLY A 84 -2.10 -10.01 7.18
C GLY A 84 -3.46 -10.64 6.87
N ALA A 85 -4.55 -9.95 7.21
CA ALA A 85 -5.91 -10.42 6.98
C ALA A 85 -6.22 -10.56 5.48
N THR A 86 -5.87 -9.57 4.66
CA THR A 86 -6.05 -9.63 3.21
C THR A 86 -5.24 -10.77 2.60
N HIS A 87 -3.97 -10.90 2.97
CA HIS A 87 -3.13 -11.99 2.50
C HIS A 87 -3.74 -13.36 2.83
N TRP A 88 -4.14 -13.58 4.09
CA TRP A 88 -4.72 -14.84 4.52
C TRP A 88 -6.04 -15.18 3.81
N VAL A 89 -6.94 -14.21 3.63
CA VAL A 89 -8.22 -14.44 2.94
C VAL A 89 -8.00 -14.81 1.47
N TRP A 90 -7.11 -14.13 0.76
CA TRP A 90 -6.80 -14.45 -0.63
C TRP A 90 -6.06 -15.79 -0.77
N VAL A 91 -5.16 -16.13 0.16
CA VAL A 91 -4.48 -17.43 0.14
C VAL A 91 -5.50 -18.54 0.30
N ARG A 92 -6.44 -18.40 1.25
CA ARG A 92 -7.51 -19.37 1.44
C ARG A 92 -8.39 -19.52 0.20
N HIS A 93 -8.70 -18.42 -0.49
CA HIS A 93 -9.47 -18.46 -1.74
C HIS A 93 -8.73 -19.23 -2.84
N PHE A 94 -7.48 -18.86 -3.12
CA PHE A 94 -6.68 -19.50 -4.17
C PHE A 94 -6.20 -20.91 -3.80
N HIS A 95 -6.18 -21.29 -2.53
CA HIS A 95 -5.94 -22.67 -2.14
C HIS A 95 -7.14 -23.59 -2.46
N SER A 96 -8.35 -23.04 -2.50
CA SER A 96 -9.56 -23.82 -2.81
C SER A 96 -9.81 -24.00 -4.32
N THR A 97 -9.07 -23.30 -5.18
CA THR A 97 -9.25 -23.29 -6.63
C THR A 97 -7.91 -23.48 -7.32
N TYR A 98 -7.81 -24.39 -8.30
CA TYR A 98 -6.55 -24.58 -9.01
C TYR A 98 -6.27 -23.42 -9.98
N HIS A 99 -5.16 -22.72 -9.76
CA HIS A 99 -4.60 -21.70 -10.65
C HIS A 99 -3.10 -21.91 -10.79
N SER A 100 -2.51 -21.39 -11.88
CA SER A 100 -1.05 -21.45 -12.04
C SER A 100 -0.36 -20.56 -11.00
N THR A 101 0.85 -20.95 -10.59
CA THR A 101 1.61 -20.23 -9.57
C THR A 101 1.89 -18.79 -9.99
N GLU A 102 2.17 -18.56 -11.27
CA GLU A 102 2.47 -17.25 -11.84
C GLU A 102 1.24 -16.33 -11.75
N TYR A 103 0.05 -16.87 -12.02
CA TYR A 103 -1.20 -16.13 -11.90
C TYR A 103 -1.43 -15.69 -10.45
N VAL A 104 -1.29 -16.62 -9.50
CA VAL A 104 -1.47 -16.33 -8.07
C VAL A 104 -0.46 -15.28 -7.61
N LEU A 105 0.83 -15.44 -7.94
CA LEU A 105 1.86 -14.47 -7.58
C LEU A 105 1.61 -13.09 -8.18
N GLY A 106 1.21 -13.02 -9.45
CA GLY A 106 0.84 -11.77 -10.12
C GLY A 106 -0.34 -11.08 -9.43
N PHE A 107 -1.35 -11.86 -9.05
CA PHE A 107 -2.49 -11.37 -8.27
C PHE A 107 -2.04 -10.78 -6.93
N PHE A 108 -1.26 -11.53 -6.14
CA PHE A 108 -0.79 -11.06 -4.84
C PHE A 108 0.05 -9.80 -4.97
N PHE A 109 0.97 -9.75 -5.92
CA PHE A 109 1.82 -8.59 -6.12
C PHE A 109 1.01 -7.34 -6.48
N MET A 110 0.08 -7.44 -7.43
CA MET A 110 -0.66 -6.28 -7.94
C MET A 110 -1.83 -5.86 -7.04
N ILE A 111 -2.59 -6.84 -6.52
CA ILE A 111 -3.86 -6.58 -5.83
C ILE A 111 -3.67 -6.46 -4.32
N VAL A 112 -2.82 -7.32 -3.74
CA VAL A 112 -2.68 -7.43 -2.28
C VAL A 112 -1.49 -6.62 -1.77
N TRP A 113 -0.36 -6.65 -2.47
CA TRP A 113 0.91 -6.17 -1.94
C TRP A 113 1.42 -4.83 -2.50
N PHE A 114 0.91 -4.37 -3.64
CA PHE A 114 1.41 -3.16 -4.29
C PHE A 114 1.42 -1.93 -3.37
N VAL A 115 0.32 -1.68 -2.66
CA VAL A 115 0.19 -0.56 -1.71
C VAL A 115 1.07 -0.75 -0.46
N PRO A 116 0.98 -1.86 0.31
CA PRO A 116 1.80 -2.02 1.52
C PRO A 116 3.31 -2.07 1.21
N PHE A 117 3.74 -2.67 0.10
CA PHE A 117 5.14 -2.58 -0.30
C PHE A 117 5.56 -1.16 -0.68
N GLY A 118 4.69 -0.40 -1.35
CA GLY A 118 4.92 1.02 -1.58
C GLY A 118 5.18 1.79 -0.28
N PHE A 119 4.39 1.52 0.77
CA PHE A 119 4.62 2.09 2.09
C PHE A 119 5.96 1.65 2.70
N PHE A 120 6.27 0.35 2.71
CA PHE A 120 7.53 -0.13 3.28
C PHE A 120 8.75 0.45 2.59
N ILE A 121 8.75 0.51 1.26
CA ILE A 121 9.84 1.11 0.47
C ILE A 121 9.96 2.60 0.81
N SER A 122 8.84 3.33 0.88
CA SER A 122 8.86 4.76 1.18
C SER A 122 9.36 5.09 2.59
N ILE A 123 9.02 4.26 3.58
CA ILE A 123 9.48 4.42 4.97
C ILE A 123 10.97 4.08 5.08
N ALA A 124 11.38 2.94 4.49
CA ALA A 124 12.78 2.53 4.49
C ALA A 124 13.69 3.57 3.81
N ALA A 125 13.22 4.16 2.71
CA ALA A 125 13.91 5.27 2.06
C ALA A 125 14.03 6.47 3.00
N ASN A 126 12.96 6.87 3.70
CA ASN A 126 12.97 8.01 4.62
C ASN A 126 13.96 7.84 5.79
N GLU A 127 14.04 6.65 6.39
CA GLU A 127 15.00 6.32 7.46
C GLU A 127 16.45 6.37 6.94
N SER A 128 16.69 5.98 5.69
CA SER A 128 18.06 5.97 5.12
C SER A 128 18.63 7.36 4.80
N VAL A 129 17.81 8.41 4.77
CA VAL A 129 18.24 9.79 4.48
C VAL A 129 18.54 10.60 5.75
N LEU A 130 18.19 10.10 6.93
CA LEU A 130 18.44 10.75 8.23
C LEU A 130 19.61 10.06 8.96
N PRO A 131 20.75 10.72 9.17
CA PRO A 131 21.76 10.28 10.16
C PRO A 131 21.34 10.61 11.60
#